data_AF-A0A210QUR9-F1
#
_entry.id   AF-A0A210QUR9-F1
#
_cell.length_a   1.000
_cell.length_b   1.000
_cell.length_c   1.000
_cell.angle_alpha   90.00
_cell.angle_beta   90.00
_cell.angle_gamma   90.00
#
_symmetry.space_group_name_H-M   'P 1'
#
loop_
_entity.id
_entity.type
_entity.pdbx_description
1 polymer ?
#
loop_
_entity_poly.entity_id
_entity_poly.type
_entity_poly.pdbx_seq_one_letter_code
_entity_poly.pdbx_strand_id
1 'polypeptide(L)'
;MSFLEPYTIRVSVFVCKFALPILTELDVKYIEKHSLKAQLDLHKTSVFEDFTDLVNKKKTVSMATTRLCDRIRPHICEHIRQDLLQKIRIYTLEKCPSKEYLIVKIMTELAQNNQFAPYMAYIHDPYSYALEWLEQFGNDLCFEEPRDFYYHNAKVKMESLLSEIKVVVRSNEEKGIRHCLSNIDEKLGFIKPFLDHYLKQLGDETDLDTSDFKTTFLEEIDQMYDKLKKEFRAVNKATIRWPLETPYKSVLDHIWGCNSDCPFCLEPCILGRDHEKMVAHRCIQHRPTGLKKWFWEDSDKLSIENCNVEVGARLSLYKCGHICTRGPPERHTIGFIRNIFVRLGIEKFHAYKDYKKFFPDWDIVPHSDMSSSVYWAWVLCQFNAQFAAYYEKEEADIPASWTLYTKEDAIDSLPILDNS
;
A
#
# COMPACT_ATOMS: atom_id res chain seq x y z
N MET A 1 1.73 7.72 -44.89
CA MET A 1 2.71 8.24 -43.91
C MET A 1 1.94 9.00 -42.87
N SER A 2 1.87 8.46 -41.65
CA SER A 2 1.01 9.04 -40.61
C SER A 2 1.71 10.25 -40.00
N PHE A 3 1.00 11.37 -39.83
CA PHE A 3 1.55 12.58 -39.20
C PHE A 3 2.00 12.38 -37.74
N LEU A 4 1.78 11.19 -37.15
CA LEU A 4 2.15 10.84 -35.78
C LEU A 4 3.54 10.19 -35.67
N GLU A 5 4.06 9.56 -36.73
CA GLU A 5 5.37 8.88 -36.70
C GLU A 5 6.53 9.78 -36.24
N PRO A 6 6.66 11.04 -36.70
CA PRO A 6 7.75 11.92 -36.26
C PRO A 6 7.64 12.35 -34.79
N TYR A 7 6.42 12.44 -34.26
CA TYR A 7 6.16 12.87 -32.88
C TYR A 7 6.32 11.71 -31.89
N THR A 8 5.87 10.52 -32.25
CA THR A 8 6.04 9.30 -31.43
C THR A 8 7.53 8.99 -31.24
N ILE A 9 8.34 9.07 -32.31
CA ILE A 9 9.81 8.87 -32.22
C ILE A 9 10.44 9.89 -31.24
N ARG A 10 10.03 11.15 -31.27
CA ARG A 10 10.57 12.19 -30.38
C ARG A 10 10.18 11.99 -28.91
N VAL A 11 8.94 11.60 -28.62
CA VAL A 11 8.51 11.31 -27.24
C VAL A 11 9.19 10.05 -26.73
N SER A 12 9.30 9.00 -27.54
CA SER A 12 10.03 7.78 -27.16
C SER A 12 11.50 8.07 -26.84
N VAL A 13 12.19 8.86 -27.68
CA VAL A 13 13.59 9.26 -27.42
C VAL A 13 13.70 10.13 -26.17
N PHE A 14 12.74 11.04 -25.94
CA PHE A 14 12.71 11.88 -24.74
C PHE A 14 12.51 11.06 -23.48
N VAL A 15 11.54 10.14 -23.46
CA VAL A 15 11.31 9.21 -22.33
C VAL A 15 12.54 8.33 -22.11
N CYS A 16 13.14 7.77 -23.17
CA CYS A 16 14.37 6.99 -23.07
C CYS A 16 15.54 7.80 -22.50
N LYS A 17 15.64 9.10 -22.76
CA LYS A 17 16.69 9.97 -22.19
C LYS A 17 16.63 10.02 -20.66
N PHE A 18 15.43 10.00 -20.07
CA PHE A 18 15.26 9.99 -18.61
C PHE A 18 15.23 8.58 -18.02
N ALA A 19 14.70 7.61 -18.77
CA ALA A 19 14.64 6.22 -18.32
C ALA A 19 16.00 5.51 -18.38
N LEU A 20 16.86 5.83 -19.36
CA LEU A 20 18.13 5.14 -19.56
C LEU A 20 19.08 5.23 -18.35
N PRO A 21 19.28 6.39 -17.69
CA PRO A 21 20.08 6.45 -16.47
C PRO A 21 19.52 5.56 -15.35
N ILE A 22 18.19 5.57 -15.15
CA ILE A 22 17.50 4.76 -14.13
C ILE A 22 17.66 3.27 -14.45
N LEU A 23 17.42 2.87 -15.71
CA LEU A 23 17.55 1.49 -16.16
C LEU A 23 19.00 1.01 -16.08
N THR A 24 19.98 1.87 -16.39
CA THR A 24 21.40 1.55 -16.26
C THR A 24 21.78 1.34 -14.80
N GLU A 25 21.28 2.18 -13.88
CA GLU A 25 21.50 1.99 -12.44
C GLU A 25 20.87 0.70 -11.93
N LEU A 26 19.65 0.39 -12.38
CA LEU A 26 18.96 -0.86 -12.04
C LEU A 26 19.71 -2.09 -12.59
N ASP A 27 20.23 -2.01 -13.81
CA ASP A 27 20.98 -3.10 -14.43
C ASP A 27 22.33 -3.34 -13.74
N VAL A 28 23.04 -2.27 -13.36
CA VAL A 28 24.26 -2.37 -12.53
C VAL A 28 23.94 -3.05 -11.20
N LYS A 29 22.90 -2.59 -10.48
CA LYS A 29 22.46 -3.20 -9.21
C LYS A 29 22.04 -4.66 -9.39
N TYR A 30 21.40 -4.99 -10.51
CA TYR A 30 21.01 -6.35 -10.83
C TYR A 30 22.23 -7.25 -11.06
N ILE A 31 23.20 -6.81 -11.86
CA ILE A 31 24.46 -7.53 -12.13
C ILE A 31 25.28 -7.69 -10.83
N GLU A 32 25.38 -6.65 -10.01
CA GLU A 32 26.08 -6.71 -8.72
C GLU A 32 25.50 -7.78 -7.77
N LYS A 33 24.20 -8.06 -7.87
CA LYS A 33 23.52 -9.03 -7.01
C LYS A 33 23.36 -10.42 -7.63
N HIS A 34 23.21 -10.49 -8.96
CA HIS A 34 22.80 -11.70 -9.67
C HIS A 34 23.82 -12.19 -10.71
N SER A 35 24.93 -11.48 -10.93
CA SER A 35 25.99 -11.99 -11.81
C SER A 35 26.53 -13.33 -11.33
N LEU A 36 27.06 -14.12 -12.26
CA LEU A 36 27.78 -15.36 -11.93
C LEU A 36 28.84 -15.14 -10.86
N LYS A 37 29.55 -14.01 -10.91
CA LYS A 37 30.54 -13.63 -9.89
C LYS A 37 29.89 -13.37 -8.54
N ALA A 38 28.82 -12.58 -8.48
CA ALA A 38 28.10 -12.30 -7.24
C ALA A 38 27.51 -13.56 -6.61
N GLN A 39 26.95 -14.45 -7.42
CA GLN A 39 26.45 -15.75 -6.99
C GLN A 39 27.60 -16.67 -6.52
N LEU A 40 28.72 -16.70 -7.24
CA LEU A 40 29.92 -17.42 -6.82
C LEU A 40 30.45 -16.88 -5.51
N ASP A 41 30.56 -15.56 -5.33
CA ASP A 41 31.04 -14.94 -4.10
C ASP A 41 30.07 -15.19 -2.93
N LEU A 42 28.75 -15.19 -3.18
CA LEU A 42 27.72 -15.57 -2.20
C LEU A 42 27.90 -17.01 -1.71
N HIS A 43 28.21 -17.93 -2.63
CA HIS A 43 28.39 -19.35 -2.32
C HIS A 43 29.84 -19.72 -1.97
N LYS A 44 30.81 -18.81 -2.18
CA LYS A 44 32.24 -19.08 -2.07
C LYS A 44 32.63 -19.58 -0.69
N THR A 45 32.10 -18.94 0.36
CA THR A 45 32.34 -19.36 1.74
C THR A 45 31.77 -20.75 1.98
N SER A 46 30.53 -21.02 1.57
CA SER A 46 29.91 -22.34 1.69
C SER A 46 30.64 -23.43 0.90
N VAL A 47 31.10 -23.13 -0.32
CA VAL A 47 31.88 -24.07 -1.16
C VAL A 47 33.27 -24.30 -0.56
N PHE A 48 33.89 -23.27 0.01
CA PHE A 48 35.19 -23.37 0.67
C PHE A 48 35.11 -24.15 1.99
N GLU A 49 34.03 -23.98 2.76
CA GLU A 49 33.72 -24.80 3.94
C GLU A 49 33.47 -26.25 3.52
N ASP A 50 32.66 -26.49 2.47
CA ASP A 50 32.45 -27.82 1.88
C ASP A 50 33.76 -28.49 1.44
N PHE A 51 34.66 -27.75 0.83
CA PHE A 51 35.99 -28.22 0.44
C PHE A 51 36.90 -28.49 1.65
N THR A 52 36.96 -27.57 2.61
CA THR A 52 37.78 -27.69 3.82
C THR A 52 37.38 -28.92 4.64
N ASP A 53 36.08 -29.19 4.71
CA ASP A 53 35.54 -30.31 5.46
C ASP A 53 35.72 -31.65 4.73
N LEU A 54 35.65 -31.64 3.39
CA LEU A 54 36.02 -32.79 2.55
C LEU A 54 37.50 -33.17 2.75
N VAL A 55 38.37 -32.16 2.86
CA VAL A 55 39.81 -32.34 3.06
C VAL A 55 40.14 -32.80 4.48
N ASN A 56 39.42 -32.32 5.50
CA ASN A 56 39.70 -32.64 6.89
C ASN A 56 39.21 -34.03 7.35
N LYS A 57 38.41 -34.75 6.55
CA LYS A 57 37.97 -36.15 6.73
C LYS A 57 37.38 -36.54 8.11
N LYS A 58 37.22 -35.62 9.06
CA LYS A 58 36.42 -35.82 10.28
C LYS A 58 35.01 -35.29 10.02
N LYS A 59 34.15 -36.12 9.42
CA LYS A 59 32.69 -35.87 9.43
C LYS A 59 32.18 -36.11 10.84
N THR A 60 32.33 -35.14 11.74
CA THR A 60 31.71 -35.23 13.07
C THR A 60 30.22 -34.98 12.93
N VAL A 61 29.42 -35.70 13.73
CA VAL A 61 27.96 -35.53 13.81
C VAL A 61 27.57 -34.07 14.05
N SER A 62 28.34 -33.33 14.87
CA SER A 62 28.17 -31.89 15.09
C SER A 62 28.24 -31.07 13.80
N MET A 63 29.26 -31.25 12.96
CA MET A 63 29.37 -30.49 11.70
C MET A 63 28.18 -30.74 10.76
N ALA A 64 27.70 -31.99 10.68
CA ALA A 64 26.55 -32.33 9.85
C ALA A 64 25.26 -31.67 10.38
N THR A 65 25.05 -31.67 11.69
CA THR A 65 23.85 -31.08 12.31
C THR A 65 23.85 -29.55 12.23
N THR A 66 24.99 -28.90 12.47
CA THR A 66 25.16 -27.44 12.28
C THR A 66 24.85 -27.04 10.84
N ARG A 67 25.43 -27.72 9.84
CA ARG A 67 25.20 -27.43 8.40
C ARG A 67 23.74 -27.61 8.00
N LEU A 68 23.10 -28.65 8.49
CA LEU A 68 21.68 -28.87 8.25
C LEU A 68 20.85 -27.71 8.82
N CYS A 69 21.11 -27.30 10.05
CA CYS A 69 20.44 -26.17 10.68
C CYS A 69 20.67 -24.86 9.93
N ASP A 70 21.92 -24.54 9.56
CA ASP A 70 22.25 -23.32 8.83
C ASP A 70 21.55 -23.24 7.47
N ARG A 71 21.28 -24.39 6.85
CA ARG A 71 20.56 -24.45 5.59
C ARG A 71 19.04 -24.47 5.74
N ILE A 72 18.49 -25.08 6.79
CA ILE A 72 17.04 -25.05 7.07
C ILE A 72 16.59 -23.66 7.55
N ARG A 73 17.41 -22.97 8.35
CA ARG A 73 17.06 -21.71 9.01
C ARG A 73 16.53 -20.64 8.05
N PRO A 74 17.15 -20.35 6.87
CA PRO A 74 16.61 -19.37 5.92
C PRO A 74 15.20 -19.71 5.43
N HIS A 75 14.90 -21.00 5.21
CA HIS A 75 13.57 -21.44 4.78
C HIS A 75 12.53 -21.29 5.88
N ILE A 76 12.87 -21.61 7.13
CA ILE A 76 12.01 -21.35 8.29
C ILE A 76 11.76 -19.85 8.43
N CYS A 77 12.82 -19.05 8.33
CA CYS A 77 12.74 -17.60 8.45
C CYS A 77 11.81 -17.00 7.39
N GLU A 78 11.94 -17.42 6.13
CA GLU A 78 11.07 -16.98 5.04
C GLU A 78 9.62 -17.43 5.25
N HIS A 79 9.39 -18.68 5.68
CA HIS A 79 8.04 -19.16 5.96
C HIS A 79 7.36 -18.35 7.09
N ILE A 80 8.11 -17.98 8.15
CA ILE A 80 7.61 -17.10 9.21
C ILE A 80 7.28 -15.71 8.65
N ARG A 81 8.13 -15.12 7.81
CA ARG A 81 7.86 -13.82 7.18
C ARG A 81 6.60 -13.83 6.33
N GLN A 82 6.37 -14.88 5.55
CA GLN A 82 5.15 -15.03 4.74
C GLN A 82 3.90 -15.19 5.61
N ASP A 83 3.96 -15.96 6.70
CA ASP A 83 2.88 -16.09 7.69
C ASP A 83 2.55 -14.71 8.32
N LEU A 84 3.58 -13.94 8.68
CA LEU A 84 3.43 -12.59 9.22
C LEU A 84 2.77 -11.64 8.24
N LEU A 85 3.16 -11.64 6.96
CA LEU A 85 2.54 -10.77 5.95
C LEU A 85 1.02 -10.99 5.87
N GLN A 86 0.58 -12.24 5.88
CA GLN A 86 -0.85 -12.56 5.86
C GLN A 86 -1.56 -12.13 7.14
N LYS A 87 -0.95 -12.39 8.31
CA LYS A 87 -1.53 -12.00 9.60
C LYS A 87 -1.64 -10.47 9.76
N ILE A 88 -0.62 -9.73 9.34
CA ILE A 88 -0.60 -8.27 9.38
C ILE A 88 -1.67 -7.70 8.45
N ARG A 89 -1.80 -8.26 7.25
CA ARG A 89 -2.87 -7.88 6.31
C ARG A 89 -4.25 -8.08 6.92
N ILE A 90 -4.52 -9.24 7.51
CA ILE A 90 -5.80 -9.53 8.18
C ILE A 90 -6.03 -8.55 9.35
N TYR A 91 -5.03 -8.38 10.22
CA TYR A 91 -5.15 -7.49 11.37
C TYR A 91 -5.37 -6.02 10.97
N THR A 92 -4.70 -5.56 9.92
CA THR A 92 -4.90 -4.20 9.39
C THR A 92 -6.30 -4.03 8.82
N LEU A 93 -6.84 -5.04 8.11
CA LEU A 93 -8.24 -5.03 7.63
C LEU A 93 -9.24 -5.01 8.78
N GLU A 94 -9.00 -5.77 9.86
CA GLU A 94 -9.86 -5.73 11.06
C GLU A 94 -9.87 -4.34 11.71
N LYS A 95 -8.76 -3.60 11.65
CA LYS A 95 -8.63 -2.25 12.24
C LYS A 95 -9.00 -1.11 11.30
N CYS A 96 -9.00 -1.35 9.99
CA CYS A 96 -9.36 -0.40 8.95
C CYS A 96 -10.22 -1.12 7.89
N PRO A 97 -11.50 -1.39 8.20
CA PRO A 97 -12.31 -2.35 7.44
C PRO A 97 -12.88 -1.80 6.13
N SER A 98 -12.96 -0.49 5.96
CA SER A 98 -13.62 0.12 4.80
C SER A 98 -12.95 1.41 4.34
N LYS A 99 -13.23 1.80 3.10
CA LYS A 99 -12.79 3.09 2.55
C LYS A 99 -13.35 4.28 3.33
N GLU A 100 -14.61 4.21 3.73
CA GLU A 100 -15.25 5.23 4.56
C GLU A 100 -14.51 5.41 5.88
N TYR A 101 -14.20 4.30 6.58
CA TYR A 101 -13.40 4.34 7.80
C TYR A 101 -12.03 5.01 7.57
N LEU A 102 -11.32 4.58 6.52
CA LEU A 102 -10.02 5.12 6.15
C LEU A 102 -10.07 6.63 5.90
N ILE A 103 -11.00 7.09 5.06
CA ILE A 103 -11.12 8.51 4.72
C ILE A 103 -11.48 9.33 5.96
N VAL A 104 -12.41 8.87 6.79
CA VAL A 104 -12.77 9.59 8.02
C VAL A 104 -11.59 9.68 8.99
N LYS A 105 -10.80 8.61 9.15
CA LYS A 105 -9.58 8.65 9.98
C LYS A 105 -8.54 9.62 9.43
N ILE A 106 -8.28 9.59 8.12
CA ILE A 106 -7.38 10.54 7.46
C ILE A 106 -7.85 11.98 7.69
N MET A 107 -9.13 12.28 7.43
CA MET A 107 -9.69 13.62 7.63
C MET A 107 -9.63 14.05 9.09
N THR A 108 -9.90 13.16 10.03
CA THR A 108 -9.78 13.44 11.46
C THR A 108 -8.35 13.82 11.84
N GLU A 109 -7.37 13.04 11.39
CA GLU A 109 -5.96 13.31 11.70
C GLU A 109 -5.45 14.58 11.01
N LEU A 110 -5.85 14.84 9.76
CA LEU A 110 -5.55 16.09 9.06
C LEU A 110 -6.05 17.30 9.85
N ALA A 111 -7.26 17.23 10.42
CA ALA A 111 -7.81 18.30 11.26
C ALA A 111 -7.08 18.44 12.59
N GLN A 112 -6.65 17.33 13.19
CA GLN A 112 -5.84 17.35 14.42
C GLN A 112 -4.45 17.96 14.19
N ASN A 113 -3.79 17.61 13.08
CA ASN A 113 -2.48 18.13 12.70
C ASN A 113 -2.56 19.60 12.27
N ASN A 114 -3.66 20.00 11.64
CA ASN A 114 -3.96 21.37 11.20
C ASN A 114 -2.80 22.04 10.44
N GLN A 115 -2.24 21.33 9.45
CA GLN A 115 -1.17 21.81 8.59
C GLN A 115 -1.60 21.77 7.12
N PHE A 116 -1.33 22.85 6.39
CA PHE A 116 -1.74 23.02 5.00
C PHE A 116 -1.15 21.97 4.03
N ALA A 117 0.13 21.63 4.17
CA ALA A 117 0.81 20.75 3.21
C ALA A 117 0.20 19.33 3.16
N PRO A 118 -0.08 18.65 4.30
CA PRO A 118 -0.82 17.39 4.31
C PRO A 118 -2.20 17.48 3.63
N TYR A 119 -2.96 18.57 3.86
CA TYR A 119 -4.23 18.79 3.17
C TYR A 119 -4.06 18.82 1.66
N MET A 120 -3.05 19.53 1.16
CA MET A 120 -2.78 19.62 -0.26
C MET A 120 -2.37 18.27 -0.86
N ALA A 121 -1.54 17.50 -0.17
CA ALA A 121 -1.16 16.16 -0.60
C ALA A 121 -2.40 15.25 -0.73
N TYR A 122 -3.27 15.23 0.29
CA TYR A 122 -4.52 14.47 0.26
C TYR A 122 -5.50 14.97 -0.81
N ILE A 123 -5.68 16.28 -0.95
CA ILE A 123 -6.60 16.87 -1.93
C ILE A 123 -6.15 16.49 -3.35
N HIS A 124 -4.85 16.54 -3.64
CA HIS A 124 -4.30 16.28 -4.98
C HIS A 124 -4.23 14.81 -5.36
N ASP A 125 -3.81 13.94 -4.45
CA ASP A 125 -3.72 12.50 -4.68
C ASP A 125 -4.20 11.72 -3.43
N PRO A 126 -5.52 11.55 -3.27
CA PRO A 126 -6.09 10.87 -2.12
C PRO A 126 -5.61 9.42 -1.98
N TYR A 127 -5.33 8.72 -3.08
CA TYR A 127 -4.93 7.31 -3.04
C TYR A 127 -3.49 7.18 -2.52
N SER A 128 -2.54 7.95 -3.06
CA SER A 128 -1.15 7.89 -2.59
C SER A 128 -1.04 8.35 -1.14
N TYR A 129 -1.77 9.42 -0.76
CA TYR A 129 -1.82 9.86 0.64
C TYR A 129 -2.39 8.77 1.56
N ALA A 130 -3.47 8.10 1.13
CA ALA A 130 -4.07 7.02 1.90
C ALA A 130 -3.15 5.80 2.06
N LEU A 131 -2.31 5.51 1.06
CA LEU A 131 -1.28 4.48 1.17
C LEU A 131 -0.27 4.85 2.25
N GLU A 132 0.32 6.05 2.16
CA GLU A 132 1.31 6.52 3.14
C GLU A 132 0.74 6.51 4.57
N TRP A 133 -0.50 6.97 4.73
CA TRP A 133 -1.20 6.94 6.01
C TRP A 133 -1.38 5.50 6.52
N LEU A 134 -1.85 4.59 5.66
CA LEU A 134 -2.09 3.19 6.04
C LEU A 134 -0.80 2.45 6.37
N GLU A 135 0.31 2.79 5.71
CA GLU A 135 1.64 2.26 6.05
C GLU A 135 2.09 2.72 7.43
N GLN A 136 1.87 3.99 7.79
CA GLN A 136 2.17 4.48 9.14
C GLN A 136 1.30 3.79 10.18
N PHE A 137 -0.03 3.83 9.99
CA PHE A 137 -1.01 3.20 10.86
C PHE A 137 -0.74 1.70 11.07
N GLY A 138 -0.50 0.97 9.99
CA GLY A 138 -0.25 -0.46 10.03
C GLY A 138 1.09 -0.83 10.67
N ASN A 139 2.13 0.00 10.52
CA ASN A 139 3.38 -0.19 11.24
C ASN A 139 3.20 0.07 12.74
N ASP A 140 2.43 1.08 13.13
CA ASP A 140 2.17 1.39 14.54
C ASP A 140 1.41 0.25 15.23
N LEU A 141 0.42 -0.32 14.54
CA LEU A 141 -0.25 -1.55 14.98
C LEU A 141 0.69 -2.75 15.17
N CYS A 142 1.77 -2.82 14.40
CA CYS A 142 2.70 -3.96 14.41
C CYS A 142 3.78 -3.84 15.48
N PHE A 143 4.25 -2.62 15.75
CA PHE A 143 5.52 -2.38 16.47
C PHE A 143 5.38 -1.50 17.71
N GLU A 144 4.23 -0.89 18.00
CA GLU A 144 4.04 -0.08 19.21
C GLU A 144 3.54 -0.88 20.43
N GLU A 145 4.04 -0.52 21.61
CA GLU A 145 3.68 -1.13 22.90
C GLU A 145 2.21 -0.80 23.30
N PRO A 146 1.50 -1.68 24.03
CA PRO A 146 1.99 -2.89 24.72
C PRO A 146 1.99 -4.16 23.86
N ARG A 147 1.76 -4.05 22.55
CA ARG A 147 1.52 -5.19 21.66
C ARG A 147 2.44 -5.13 20.44
N ASP A 148 3.65 -5.66 20.60
CA ASP A 148 4.50 -6.05 19.47
C ASP A 148 3.85 -7.25 18.74
N PHE A 149 2.82 -6.96 17.94
CA PHE A 149 2.06 -7.94 17.17
C PHE A 149 2.99 -8.71 16.23
N TYR A 150 3.99 -8.03 15.66
CA TYR A 150 4.98 -8.61 14.76
C TYR A 150 5.78 -9.71 15.46
N TYR A 151 6.50 -9.39 16.54
CA TYR A 151 7.35 -10.35 17.23
C TYR A 151 6.54 -11.43 17.94
N HIS A 152 5.38 -11.08 18.51
CA HIS A 152 4.50 -12.06 19.14
C HIS A 152 4.11 -13.16 18.15
N ASN A 153 3.61 -12.79 16.97
CA ASN A 153 3.19 -13.76 15.96
C ASN A 153 4.39 -14.51 15.37
N ALA A 154 5.55 -13.86 15.21
CA ALA A 154 6.78 -14.50 14.76
C ALA A 154 7.21 -15.60 15.73
N LYS A 155 7.18 -15.29 17.03
CA LYS A 155 7.54 -16.21 18.10
C LYS A 155 6.59 -17.41 18.15
N VAL A 156 5.28 -17.20 18.10
CA VAL A 156 4.28 -18.29 18.09
C VAL A 156 4.51 -19.23 16.90
N LYS A 157 4.73 -18.67 15.71
CA LYS A 157 4.99 -19.48 14.50
C LYS A 157 6.31 -20.24 14.61
N MET A 158 7.36 -19.59 15.10
CA MET A 158 8.68 -20.19 15.33
C MET A 158 8.59 -21.38 16.30
N GLU A 159 7.92 -21.20 17.45
CA GLU A 159 7.73 -22.25 18.45
C GLU A 159 6.95 -23.45 17.88
N SER A 160 5.91 -23.18 17.09
CA SER A 160 5.15 -24.24 16.39
C SER A 160 6.04 -25.05 15.45
N LEU A 161 6.77 -24.40 14.53
CA LEU A 161 7.60 -25.08 13.53
C LEU A 161 8.73 -25.88 14.18
N LEU A 162 9.46 -25.29 15.12
CA LEU A 162 10.58 -25.96 15.77
C LEU A 162 10.11 -27.09 16.70
N SER A 163 8.94 -26.96 17.31
CA SER A 163 8.32 -28.06 18.08
C SER A 163 8.01 -29.27 17.19
N GLU A 164 7.47 -29.05 15.98
CA GLU A 164 7.20 -30.13 15.03
C GLU A 164 8.47 -30.87 14.61
N ILE A 165 9.56 -30.14 14.33
CA ILE A 165 10.87 -30.72 14.03
C ILE A 165 11.34 -31.58 15.22
N LYS A 166 11.30 -31.04 16.44
CA LYS A 166 11.73 -31.76 17.65
C LYS A 166 10.93 -33.04 17.88
N VAL A 167 9.61 -33.02 17.63
CA VAL A 167 8.77 -34.22 17.73
C VAL A 167 9.24 -35.30 16.76
N VAL A 168 9.43 -34.94 15.48
CA VAL A 168 9.88 -35.89 14.45
C VAL A 168 11.24 -36.50 14.79
N VAL A 169 12.21 -35.67 15.22
CA VAL A 169 13.56 -36.11 15.58
C VAL A 169 13.54 -37.06 16.79
N ARG A 170 12.73 -36.76 17.81
CA ARG A 170 12.59 -37.62 19.00
C ARG A 170 11.94 -38.96 18.70
N SER A 171 10.96 -39.00 17.79
CA SER A 171 10.25 -40.23 17.41
C SER A 171 11.00 -41.12 16.40
N ASN A 172 12.19 -40.74 15.93
CA ASN A 172 12.90 -41.51 14.92
C ASN A 172 13.57 -42.77 15.50
N GLU A 173 12.88 -43.90 15.59
CA GLU A 173 13.38 -45.18 16.16
C GLU A 173 14.47 -45.87 15.30
N GLU A 174 15.66 -45.26 15.18
CA GLU A 174 16.86 -45.84 14.54
C GLU A 174 16.74 -46.16 13.05
N LYS A 175 15.72 -45.63 12.37
CA LYS A 175 15.50 -45.77 10.91
C LYS A 175 16.50 -44.97 10.05
N GLY A 176 17.63 -44.55 10.63
CA GLY A 176 18.65 -43.73 10.00
C GLY A 176 18.33 -42.23 9.92
N ILE A 177 19.30 -41.46 9.45
CA ILE A 177 19.20 -39.99 9.35
C ILE A 177 18.34 -39.62 8.14
N ARG A 178 18.46 -40.32 7.00
CA ARG A 178 17.60 -40.11 5.81
C ARG A 178 16.11 -40.17 6.13
N HIS A 179 15.68 -41.18 6.89
CA HIS A 179 14.28 -41.34 7.28
C HIS A 179 13.81 -40.18 8.15
N CYS A 180 14.62 -39.75 9.12
CA CYS A 180 14.34 -38.59 9.95
C CYS A 180 14.11 -37.34 9.10
N LEU A 181 15.02 -37.06 8.16
CA LEU A 181 14.94 -35.87 7.31
C LEU A 181 13.74 -35.91 6.37
N SER A 182 13.39 -37.09 5.82
CA SER A 182 12.19 -37.27 5.01
C SER A 182 10.91 -36.97 5.80
N ASN A 183 10.84 -37.38 7.07
CA ASN A 183 9.68 -37.11 7.91
C ASN A 183 9.58 -35.63 8.30
N ILE A 184 10.72 -34.94 8.47
CA ILE A 184 10.73 -33.48 8.67
C ILE A 184 10.22 -32.78 7.41
N ASP A 185 10.64 -33.24 6.22
CA ASP A 185 10.13 -32.72 4.95
C ASP A 185 8.62 -32.85 4.86
N GLU A 186 8.10 -34.06 5.11
CA GLU A 186 6.66 -34.35 5.06
C GLU A 186 5.87 -33.49 6.04
N LYS A 187 6.44 -33.26 7.23
CA LYS A 187 5.79 -32.46 8.27
C LYS A 187 5.74 -30.97 7.92
N LEU A 188 6.83 -30.42 7.40
CA LEU A 188 6.92 -28.99 7.09
C LEU A 188 6.37 -28.63 5.71
N GLY A 189 6.58 -29.48 4.70
CA GLY A 189 6.06 -29.31 3.34
C GLY A 189 6.72 -28.22 2.49
N PHE A 190 7.60 -27.38 3.05
CA PHE A 190 8.24 -26.25 2.34
C PHE A 190 9.77 -26.33 2.25
N ILE A 191 10.40 -27.39 2.76
CA ILE A 191 11.86 -27.57 2.72
C ILE A 191 12.34 -28.67 1.75
N LYS A 192 11.42 -29.32 1.03
CA LYS A 192 11.69 -30.44 0.12
C LYS A 192 12.83 -30.22 -0.86
N PRO A 193 12.83 -29.13 -1.67
CA PRO A 193 13.85 -28.95 -2.71
C PRO A 193 15.26 -28.86 -2.10
N PHE A 194 15.34 -28.33 -0.88
CA PHE A 194 16.58 -28.20 -0.14
C PHE A 194 17.03 -29.55 0.46
N LEU A 195 16.13 -30.27 1.13
CA LEU A 195 16.46 -31.55 1.76
C LEU A 195 16.93 -32.59 0.74
N ASP A 196 16.32 -32.63 -0.46
CA ASP A 196 16.76 -33.53 -1.53
C ASP A 196 18.21 -33.27 -1.95
N HIS A 197 18.64 -32.01 -2.00
CA HIS A 197 20.01 -31.65 -2.31
C HIS A 197 20.97 -32.03 -1.16
N TYR A 198 20.58 -31.75 0.08
CA TYR A 198 21.39 -32.11 1.26
C TYR A 198 21.55 -33.63 1.40
N LEU A 199 20.48 -34.40 1.19
CA LEU A 199 20.47 -35.86 1.19
C LEU A 199 21.38 -36.46 0.11
N LYS A 200 21.53 -35.78 -1.04
CA LYS A 200 22.51 -36.19 -2.07
C LYS A 200 23.95 -35.94 -1.64
N GLN A 201 24.22 -34.83 -0.95
CA GLN A 201 25.56 -34.48 -0.46
C GLN A 201 26.01 -35.33 0.74
N LEU A 202 25.07 -35.80 1.57
CA LEU A 202 25.34 -36.66 2.70
C LEU A 202 26.01 -38.00 2.31
N GLY A 203 25.79 -38.51 1.09
CA GLY A 203 26.34 -39.78 0.60
C GLY A 203 25.69 -41.01 1.26
N ASP A 204 26.25 -42.21 1.06
CA ASP A 204 25.76 -43.43 1.71
C ASP A 204 26.06 -43.39 3.23
N GLU A 205 25.01 -43.45 4.05
CA GLU A 205 25.05 -43.34 5.52
C GLU A 205 25.56 -44.64 6.18
N THR A 206 26.87 -44.90 6.15
CA THR A 206 27.44 -46.00 6.96
C THR A 206 28.18 -45.58 8.22
N ASP A 207 28.56 -44.30 8.38
CA ASP A 207 29.51 -43.88 9.44
C ASP A 207 28.98 -42.88 10.49
N LEU A 208 27.75 -42.37 10.38
CA LEU A 208 27.20 -41.41 11.36
C LEU A 208 26.27 -42.08 12.36
N ASP A 209 26.58 -41.95 13.65
CA ASP A 209 25.74 -42.45 14.72
C ASP A 209 24.41 -41.69 14.78
N THR A 210 23.29 -42.43 14.69
CA THR A 210 21.95 -41.85 14.65
C THR A 210 21.52 -41.26 16.00
N SER A 211 22.03 -41.79 17.11
CA SER A 211 21.72 -41.29 18.46
C SER A 211 22.42 -39.95 18.73
N ASP A 212 23.71 -39.87 18.42
CA ASP A 212 24.50 -38.65 18.48
C ASP A 212 23.90 -37.59 17.56
N PHE A 213 23.44 -37.98 16.36
CA PHE A 213 22.82 -37.06 15.41
C PHE A 213 21.56 -36.42 16.00
N LYS A 214 20.67 -37.22 16.59
CA LYS A 214 19.45 -36.67 17.23
C LYS A 214 19.80 -35.69 18.33
N THR A 215 20.71 -36.08 19.23
CA THR A 215 21.08 -35.27 20.38
C THR A 215 21.65 -33.94 19.94
N THR A 216 22.65 -33.97 19.04
CA THR A 216 23.30 -32.75 18.55
C THR A 216 22.37 -31.90 17.70
N PHE A 217 21.50 -32.52 16.89
CA PHE A 217 20.54 -31.78 16.07
C PHE A 217 19.48 -31.07 16.91
N LEU A 218 19.01 -31.69 18.00
CA LEU A 218 18.07 -31.04 18.93
C LEU A 218 18.71 -29.81 19.59
N GLU A 219 19.97 -29.89 20.00
CA GLU A 219 20.73 -28.75 20.55
C GLU A 219 20.90 -27.64 19.51
N GLU A 220 21.21 -27.98 18.26
CA GLU A 220 21.31 -27.02 17.16
C GLU A 220 19.96 -26.34 16.83
N ILE A 221 18.84 -27.04 16.99
CA ILE A 221 17.49 -26.46 16.85
C ILE A 221 17.21 -25.46 18.00
N ASP A 222 17.66 -25.75 19.22
CA ASP A 222 17.55 -24.80 20.34
C ASP A 222 18.40 -23.53 20.10
N GLN A 223 19.63 -23.70 19.61
CA GLN A 223 20.47 -22.57 19.22
C GLN A 223 19.86 -21.77 18.06
N MET A 224 19.24 -22.44 17.09
CA MET A 224 18.52 -21.80 16.00
C MET A 224 17.35 -20.95 16.51
N TYR A 225 16.57 -21.46 17.47
CA TYR A 225 15.49 -20.70 18.12
C TYR A 225 16.02 -19.39 18.71
N ASP A 226 17.12 -19.44 19.47
CA ASP A 226 17.69 -18.24 20.09
C ASP A 226 18.20 -17.23 19.06
N LYS A 227 18.79 -17.70 17.96
CA LYS A 227 19.22 -16.85 16.83
C LYS A 227 18.02 -16.18 16.17
N LEU A 228 16.99 -16.94 15.79
CA LEU A 228 15.78 -16.41 15.16
C LEU A 228 15.04 -15.44 16.08
N LYS A 229 14.94 -15.77 17.38
CA LYS A 229 14.31 -14.92 18.39
C LYS A 229 14.98 -13.55 18.47
N LYS A 230 16.31 -13.50 18.48
CA LYS A 230 17.07 -12.24 18.45
C LYS A 230 16.84 -11.48 17.13
N GLU A 231 16.87 -12.18 16.00
CA GLU A 231 16.66 -11.59 14.67
C GLU A 231 15.29 -10.91 14.55
N PHE A 232 14.19 -11.62 14.88
CA PHE A 232 12.83 -11.06 14.80
C PHE A 232 12.58 -9.95 15.84
N ARG A 233 13.15 -10.06 17.05
CA ARG A 233 12.98 -9.03 18.09
C ARG A 233 13.73 -7.74 17.78
N ALA A 234 14.76 -7.78 16.95
CA ALA A 234 15.49 -6.58 16.52
C ALA A 234 14.74 -5.76 15.46
N VAL A 235 13.67 -6.31 14.88
CA VAL A 235 12.86 -5.62 13.87
C VAL A 235 11.92 -4.61 14.54
N ASN A 236 11.88 -3.39 14.02
CA ASN A 236 11.01 -2.32 14.48
C ASN A 236 10.61 -1.42 13.29
N LYS A 237 9.78 -0.38 13.53
CA LYS A 237 9.30 0.56 12.51
C LYS A 237 10.43 1.18 11.65
N ALA A 238 11.61 1.42 12.22
CA ALA A 238 12.73 2.00 11.47
C ALA A 238 13.51 0.96 10.63
N THR A 239 13.55 -0.30 11.08
CA THR A 239 14.36 -1.36 10.44
C THR A 239 13.56 -2.28 9.52
N ILE A 240 12.24 -2.36 9.67
CA ILE A 240 11.39 -3.22 8.85
C ILE A 240 11.52 -2.85 7.37
N ARG A 241 11.60 -3.88 6.52
CA ARG A 241 11.64 -3.75 5.06
C ARG A 241 10.61 -4.71 4.48
N TRP A 242 9.51 -4.14 4.02
CA TRP A 242 8.48 -4.89 3.32
C TRP A 242 8.94 -5.25 1.90
N PRO A 243 8.37 -6.31 1.29
CA PRO A 243 8.47 -6.53 -0.15
C PRO A 243 7.95 -5.33 -0.95
N LEU A 244 8.21 -5.29 -2.26
CA LEU A 244 7.72 -4.23 -3.16
C LEU A 244 6.20 -4.04 -3.06
N GLU A 245 5.46 -5.13 -2.85
CA GLU A 245 4.06 -5.09 -2.48
C GLU A 245 3.96 -5.22 -0.95
N THR A 246 3.72 -4.08 -0.28
CA THR A 246 3.57 -4.05 1.17
C THR A 246 2.26 -4.71 1.59
N PRO A 247 2.16 -5.29 2.81
CA PRO A 247 0.89 -5.81 3.29
C PRO A 247 -0.20 -4.73 3.28
N TYR A 248 0.18 -3.48 3.52
CA TYR A 248 -0.71 -2.32 3.54
C TYR A 248 -1.20 -1.91 2.15
N LYS A 249 -0.36 -1.99 1.11
CA LYS A 249 -0.82 -1.79 -0.26
C LYS A 249 -1.88 -2.81 -0.66
N SER A 250 -1.67 -4.08 -0.31
CA SER A 250 -2.67 -5.13 -0.54
C SER A 250 -4.00 -4.84 0.17
N VAL A 251 -3.94 -4.30 1.40
CA VAL A 251 -5.12 -3.83 2.14
C VAL A 251 -5.79 -2.64 1.46
N LEU A 252 -5.02 -1.61 1.12
CA LEU A 252 -5.54 -0.41 0.45
C LEU A 252 -6.22 -0.79 -0.85
N ASP A 253 -5.57 -1.59 -1.69
CA ASP A 253 -6.17 -2.05 -2.94
C ASP A 253 -7.51 -2.72 -2.64
N HIS A 254 -7.56 -3.62 -1.66
CA HIS A 254 -8.78 -4.32 -1.27
C HIS A 254 -9.91 -3.36 -0.86
N ILE A 255 -9.65 -2.38 0.01
CA ILE A 255 -10.70 -1.50 0.56
C ILE A 255 -11.00 -0.26 -0.29
N TRP A 256 -10.03 0.26 -1.05
CA TRP A 256 -10.16 1.53 -1.78
C TRP A 256 -11.18 1.49 -2.90
N GLY A 257 -11.32 0.33 -3.55
CA GLY A 257 -12.46 0.03 -4.39
C GLY A 257 -12.70 1.00 -5.54
N CYS A 258 -13.79 1.77 -5.47
CA CYS A 258 -14.19 2.71 -6.50
C CYS A 258 -13.19 3.86 -6.66
N ASN A 259 -12.66 4.06 -7.87
CA ASN A 259 -11.72 5.13 -8.19
C ASN A 259 -12.38 6.38 -8.78
N SER A 260 -13.71 6.50 -8.70
CA SER A 260 -14.43 7.67 -9.19
C SER A 260 -14.26 8.85 -8.21
N ASP A 261 -14.01 10.04 -8.76
CA ASP A 261 -14.03 11.30 -8.03
C ASP A 261 -15.22 12.15 -8.45
N CYS A 262 -15.70 13.01 -7.53
CA CYS A 262 -16.78 13.93 -7.83
C CYS A 262 -16.38 14.79 -9.04
N PRO A 263 -17.23 14.88 -10.08
CA PRO A 263 -16.85 15.56 -11.33
C PRO A 263 -16.58 17.06 -11.16
N PHE A 264 -17.05 17.65 -10.06
CA PHE A 264 -16.96 19.07 -9.77
C PHE A 264 -15.84 19.39 -8.76
N CYS A 265 -15.93 18.84 -7.54
CA CYS A 265 -14.97 19.15 -6.46
C CYS A 265 -13.83 18.12 -6.30
N LEU A 266 -13.88 17.01 -7.04
CA LEU A 266 -12.87 15.94 -7.01
C LEU A 266 -12.66 15.30 -5.63
N GLU A 267 -13.68 15.32 -4.78
CA GLU A 267 -13.71 14.47 -3.60
C GLU A 267 -13.85 13.00 -4.03
N PRO A 268 -13.04 12.07 -3.48
CA PRO A 268 -13.16 10.65 -3.78
C PRO A 268 -14.52 10.08 -3.39
N CYS A 269 -15.01 9.15 -4.22
CA CYS A 269 -16.15 8.32 -3.89
C CYS A 269 -15.85 7.47 -2.65
N ILE A 270 -16.81 7.34 -1.73
CA ILE A 270 -16.63 6.55 -0.49
C ILE A 270 -16.92 5.06 -0.66
N LEU A 271 -17.45 4.66 -1.81
CA LEU A 271 -17.89 3.28 -2.05
C LEU A 271 -16.69 2.35 -2.37
N GLY A 272 -16.81 1.10 -1.91
CA GLY A 272 -15.81 0.04 -2.12
C GLY A 272 -15.83 -0.59 -3.52
N ARG A 273 -15.17 -1.75 -3.66
CA ARG A 273 -14.76 -2.36 -4.94
C ARG A 273 -15.91 -2.92 -5.79
N ASP A 274 -17.10 -3.09 -5.20
CA ASP A 274 -18.24 -3.77 -5.84
C ASP A 274 -19.58 -3.05 -5.63
N HIS A 275 -19.59 -1.72 -5.49
CA HIS A 275 -20.88 -1.05 -5.51
C HIS A 275 -21.52 -1.23 -6.90
N GLU A 276 -22.68 -1.87 -6.92
CA GLU A 276 -23.41 -2.12 -8.16
C GLU A 276 -23.59 -0.80 -8.92
N LYS A 277 -23.73 -0.86 -10.25
CA LYS A 277 -24.14 0.30 -11.07
C LYS A 277 -25.46 0.94 -10.59
N MET A 278 -26.18 0.31 -9.66
CA MET A 278 -27.38 0.83 -9.02
C MET A 278 -27.11 1.75 -7.82
N VAL A 279 -25.95 1.66 -7.18
CA VAL A 279 -25.59 2.56 -6.07
C VAL A 279 -24.85 3.75 -6.64
N ALA A 280 -25.44 4.93 -6.52
CA ALA A 280 -24.85 6.15 -7.01
C ALA A 280 -23.61 6.54 -6.19
N HIS A 281 -22.59 7.04 -6.88
CA HIS A 281 -21.40 7.62 -6.28
C HIS A 281 -21.77 8.79 -5.36
N ARG A 282 -21.10 8.81 -4.21
CA ARG A 282 -21.24 9.83 -3.17
C ARG A 282 -19.91 9.97 -2.44
N CYS A 283 -19.73 11.06 -1.72
CA CYS A 283 -18.55 11.31 -0.90
C CYS A 283 -18.95 11.64 0.56
N ILE A 284 -17.96 11.72 1.46
CA ILE A 284 -18.20 12.11 2.86
C ILE A 284 -18.83 13.50 2.95
N GLN A 285 -18.17 14.48 2.35
CA GLN A 285 -18.64 15.87 2.19
C GLN A 285 -18.05 16.43 0.89
N HIS A 286 -18.82 17.20 0.13
CA HIS A 286 -18.28 17.86 -1.06
C HIS A 286 -17.46 19.09 -0.68
N ARG A 287 -16.22 19.19 -1.14
CA ARG A 287 -15.36 20.38 -0.97
C ARG A 287 -15.95 21.63 -1.65
N PRO A 288 -15.72 22.83 -1.08
CA PRO A 288 -15.75 24.06 -1.86
C PRO A 288 -14.83 23.93 -3.07
N THR A 289 -15.30 24.37 -4.22
CA THR A 289 -14.58 24.19 -5.49
C THR A 289 -13.26 24.97 -5.51
N GLY A 290 -13.12 26.04 -4.73
CA GLY A 290 -11.86 26.79 -4.55
C GLY A 290 -10.68 25.94 -4.08
N LEU A 291 -10.93 24.87 -3.32
CA LEU A 291 -9.88 23.94 -2.87
C LEU A 291 -9.25 23.15 -4.05
N LYS A 292 -9.83 23.24 -5.25
CA LYS A 292 -9.32 22.64 -6.49
C LYS A 292 -9.11 23.70 -7.59
N LYS A 293 -8.72 24.92 -7.20
CA LYS A 293 -8.38 26.05 -8.09
C LYS A 293 -9.58 26.72 -8.78
N TRP A 294 -10.81 26.48 -8.37
CA TRP A 294 -11.94 27.22 -8.95
C TRP A 294 -12.04 28.62 -8.36
N PHE A 295 -12.23 29.62 -9.21
CA PHE A 295 -12.29 31.03 -8.82
C PHE A 295 -13.31 31.78 -9.69
N TRP A 296 -13.74 32.94 -9.20
CA TRP A 296 -14.63 33.85 -9.91
C TRP A 296 -13.82 34.74 -10.85
N GLU A 297 -14.08 34.70 -12.16
CA GLU A 297 -13.25 35.39 -13.16
C GLU A 297 -13.25 36.91 -13.04
N ASP A 298 -14.32 37.49 -12.49
CA ASP A 298 -14.50 38.93 -12.31
C ASP A 298 -13.76 39.49 -11.09
N SER A 299 -13.65 38.70 -10.02
CA SER A 299 -13.00 39.10 -8.77
C SER A 299 -11.64 38.43 -8.53
N ASP A 300 -11.30 37.42 -9.32
CA ASP A 300 -10.17 36.51 -9.16
C ASP A 300 -10.12 35.73 -7.84
N LYS A 301 -11.21 35.75 -7.07
CA LYS A 301 -11.32 35.12 -5.75
C LYS A 301 -11.66 33.64 -5.83
N LEU A 302 -11.07 32.84 -4.95
CA LEU A 302 -11.40 31.43 -4.79
C LEU A 302 -12.90 31.22 -4.46
N SER A 303 -13.52 30.22 -5.08
CA SER A 303 -14.93 29.91 -4.85
C SER A 303 -15.15 29.17 -3.53
N ILE A 304 -16.11 29.66 -2.74
CA ILE A 304 -16.57 29.02 -1.50
C ILE A 304 -17.67 27.98 -1.73
N GLU A 305 -18.21 27.89 -2.95
CA GLU A 305 -19.38 27.06 -3.23
C GLU A 305 -19.02 25.58 -3.32
N ASN A 306 -19.76 24.71 -2.62
CA ASN A 306 -19.67 23.26 -2.79
C ASN A 306 -20.67 22.73 -3.82
N CYS A 307 -20.51 21.46 -4.19
CA CYS A 307 -21.37 20.83 -5.19
C CYS A 307 -22.85 20.80 -4.80
N ASN A 308 -23.15 20.66 -3.50
CA ASN A 308 -24.51 20.58 -3.00
C ASN A 308 -25.27 21.89 -3.19
N VAL A 309 -24.63 23.02 -2.87
CA VAL A 309 -25.21 24.37 -3.05
C VAL A 309 -25.32 24.71 -4.53
N GLU A 310 -24.29 24.42 -5.32
CA GLU A 310 -24.31 24.68 -6.77
C GLU A 310 -25.44 23.92 -7.47
N VAL A 311 -25.68 22.65 -7.10
CA VAL A 311 -26.80 21.85 -7.63
C VAL A 311 -28.17 22.37 -7.14
N GLY A 312 -28.25 22.90 -5.92
CA GLY A 312 -29.46 23.53 -5.37
C GLY A 312 -29.78 24.89 -5.99
N ALA A 313 -28.77 25.61 -6.47
CA ALA A 313 -28.91 26.95 -7.01
C ALA A 313 -29.58 26.97 -8.40
N ARG A 314 -30.59 27.84 -8.56
CA ARG A 314 -31.40 27.90 -9.79
C ARG A 314 -30.60 28.31 -11.03
N LEU A 315 -29.59 29.17 -10.84
CA LEU A 315 -28.83 29.86 -11.89
C LEU A 315 -27.33 29.51 -11.88
N SER A 316 -26.89 28.53 -11.08
CA SER A 316 -25.48 28.13 -11.10
C SER A 316 -25.15 27.36 -12.37
N LEU A 317 -24.03 27.75 -13.01
CA LEU A 317 -23.58 27.23 -14.29
C LEU A 317 -22.10 26.80 -14.22
N TYR A 318 -21.76 25.69 -14.87
CA TYR A 318 -20.38 25.26 -15.08
C TYR A 318 -20.00 25.27 -16.56
N LYS A 319 -18.70 25.40 -16.86
CA LYS A 319 -18.14 25.33 -18.22
C LYS A 319 -17.95 23.88 -18.69
N CYS A 320 -18.40 23.55 -19.91
CA CYS A 320 -18.29 22.20 -20.52
C CYS A 320 -16.84 21.70 -20.61
N GLY A 321 -15.84 22.57 -20.79
CA GLY A 321 -14.44 22.17 -20.94
C GLY A 321 -13.92 21.24 -19.84
N HIS A 322 -14.44 21.37 -18.62
CA HIS A 322 -14.07 20.54 -17.46
C HIS A 322 -14.75 19.16 -17.39
N ILE A 323 -15.91 19.01 -18.04
CA ILE A 323 -16.80 17.83 -17.91
C ILE A 323 -16.76 16.98 -19.16
N CYS A 324 -16.69 17.64 -20.30
CA CYS A 324 -16.59 17.04 -21.62
C CYS A 324 -15.21 16.37 -21.88
N THR A 325 -14.21 16.59 -21.02
CA THR A 325 -12.87 15.96 -21.05
C THR A 325 -12.73 14.74 -20.12
N ARG A 326 -13.62 14.58 -19.13
CA ARG A 326 -13.55 13.53 -18.09
C ARG A 326 -14.64 12.45 -18.18
N GLY A 327 -15.67 12.64 -19.01
CA GLY A 327 -16.70 11.62 -19.29
C GLY A 327 -16.37 10.72 -20.50
N PRO A 328 -17.11 9.61 -20.71
CA PRO A 328 -16.98 8.79 -21.92
C PRO A 328 -17.17 9.66 -23.18
N PRO A 329 -16.36 9.47 -24.23
CA PRO A 329 -16.35 10.32 -25.43
C PRO A 329 -17.71 10.40 -26.17
N GLU A 330 -18.64 9.49 -25.86
CA GLU A 330 -19.93 9.30 -26.51
C GLU A 330 -21.07 10.18 -25.94
N ARG A 331 -20.89 10.86 -24.80
CA ARG A 331 -21.96 11.65 -24.15
C ARG A 331 -22.11 13.09 -24.64
N HIS A 332 -21.28 13.50 -25.60
CA HIS A 332 -21.58 14.64 -26.46
C HIS A 332 -22.12 14.10 -27.77
N THR A 333 -23.40 14.34 -28.07
CA THR A 333 -24.09 13.91 -29.30
C THR A 333 -23.50 14.45 -30.60
N ILE A 334 -22.31 15.06 -30.59
CA ILE A 334 -21.67 15.56 -31.80
C ILE A 334 -20.15 15.36 -31.76
N GLY A 335 -19.72 14.11 -31.99
CA GLY A 335 -18.31 13.73 -32.14
C GLY A 335 -17.55 14.50 -33.24
N PHE A 336 -18.26 15.17 -34.16
CA PHE A 336 -17.65 16.01 -35.20
C PHE A 336 -17.44 17.47 -34.77
N ILE A 337 -18.27 18.00 -33.87
CA ILE A 337 -18.24 19.42 -33.45
C ILE A 337 -17.33 19.63 -32.21
N ARG A 338 -16.94 18.56 -31.50
CA ARG A 338 -15.94 18.59 -30.42
C ARG A 338 -14.62 19.26 -30.84
N ASN A 339 -14.18 19.02 -32.07
CA ASN A 339 -12.97 19.64 -32.62
C ASN A 339 -13.18 21.08 -33.07
N ILE A 340 -14.43 21.53 -33.31
CA ILE A 340 -14.73 22.86 -33.80
C ILE A 340 -14.92 23.83 -32.63
N PHE A 341 -15.76 23.53 -31.63
CA PHE A 341 -15.99 24.48 -30.54
C PHE A 341 -14.76 24.68 -29.62
N VAL A 342 -13.97 23.64 -29.39
CA VAL A 342 -12.69 23.76 -28.67
C VAL A 342 -11.66 24.54 -29.49
N ARG A 343 -11.63 24.39 -30.82
CA ARG A 343 -10.75 25.19 -31.71
C ARG A 343 -11.25 26.62 -31.97
N LEU A 344 -12.55 26.87 -31.79
CA LEU A 344 -13.19 28.18 -31.97
C LEU A 344 -13.39 28.94 -30.64
N GLY A 345 -12.99 28.37 -29.50
CA GLY A 345 -13.10 29.03 -28.19
C GLY A 345 -14.52 29.27 -27.71
N ILE A 346 -15.51 28.48 -28.15
CA ILE A 346 -16.91 28.65 -27.74
C ILE A 346 -17.15 27.82 -26.48
N GLU A 347 -17.14 28.50 -25.33
CA GLU A 347 -17.48 27.92 -24.04
C GLU A 347 -19.00 27.71 -23.92
N LYS A 348 -19.41 26.46 -23.69
CA LYS A 348 -20.79 26.15 -23.33
C LYS A 348 -20.93 26.06 -21.82
N PHE A 349 -21.94 26.72 -21.30
CA PHE A 349 -22.35 26.65 -19.91
C PHE A 349 -23.50 25.66 -19.73
N HIS A 350 -23.49 24.91 -18.64
CA HIS A 350 -24.56 24.00 -18.27
C HIS A 350 -24.95 24.25 -16.82
N ALA A 351 -26.24 24.09 -16.50
CA ALA A 351 -26.69 24.23 -15.13
C ALA A 351 -26.23 23.05 -14.25
N TYR A 352 -25.76 23.34 -13.04
CA TYR A 352 -25.35 22.30 -12.08
C TYR A 352 -26.48 21.33 -11.75
N LYS A 353 -27.70 21.83 -11.56
CA LYS A 353 -28.90 20.99 -11.34
C LYS A 353 -29.16 19.93 -12.43
N ASP A 354 -28.63 20.14 -13.63
CA ASP A 354 -28.77 19.22 -14.76
C ASP A 354 -27.62 18.19 -14.84
N TYR A 355 -26.77 18.09 -13.81
CA TYR A 355 -25.57 17.25 -13.83
C TYR A 355 -25.86 15.78 -14.13
N LYS A 356 -27.02 15.23 -13.72
CA LYS A 356 -27.41 13.83 -14.00
C LYS A 356 -27.49 13.51 -15.50
N LYS A 357 -27.60 14.50 -16.39
CA LYS A 357 -27.50 14.30 -17.85
C LYS A 357 -26.11 13.82 -18.29
N PHE A 358 -25.07 14.19 -17.53
CA PHE A 358 -23.68 13.91 -17.84
C PHE A 358 -23.07 12.88 -16.88
N PHE A 359 -23.48 12.93 -15.61
CA PHE A 359 -23.04 12.08 -14.51
C PHE A 359 -24.25 11.42 -13.81
N PRO A 360 -25.00 10.54 -14.52
CA PRO A 360 -26.19 9.88 -13.98
C PRO A 360 -25.87 8.98 -12.79
N ASP A 361 -24.62 8.51 -12.70
CA ASP A 361 -24.14 7.59 -11.68
C ASP A 361 -23.72 8.31 -10.39
N TRP A 362 -23.80 9.65 -10.33
CA TRP A 362 -23.52 10.45 -9.13
C TRP A 362 -24.80 10.93 -8.44
N ASP A 363 -24.83 10.87 -7.12
CA ASP A 363 -25.90 11.47 -6.32
C ASP A 363 -25.37 12.61 -5.47
N ILE A 364 -25.68 13.83 -5.91
CA ILE A 364 -25.31 15.08 -5.26
C ILE A 364 -26.61 15.69 -4.77
N VAL A 365 -26.90 15.50 -3.49
CA VAL A 365 -28.12 15.98 -2.86
C VAL A 365 -28.07 17.52 -2.82
N PRO A 366 -29.06 18.26 -3.34
CA PRO A 366 -29.06 19.71 -3.26
C PRO A 366 -29.23 20.17 -1.81
N HIS A 367 -28.45 21.17 -1.40
CA HIS A 367 -28.61 21.86 -0.12
C HIS A 367 -28.79 23.36 -0.35
N SER A 368 -29.54 24.03 0.53
CA SER A 368 -29.74 25.48 0.48
C SER A 368 -28.60 26.28 1.10
N ASP A 369 -27.72 25.61 1.84
CA ASP A 369 -26.57 26.20 2.52
C ASP A 369 -25.39 25.22 2.60
N MET A 370 -24.29 25.70 3.17
CA MET A 370 -23.02 24.98 3.27
C MET A 370 -22.93 24.04 4.49
N SER A 371 -24.04 23.80 5.21
CA SER A 371 -24.08 22.85 6.34
C SER A 371 -23.71 21.41 5.94
N SER A 372 -23.79 21.09 4.64
CA SER A 372 -23.35 19.81 4.06
C SER A 372 -21.83 19.66 3.94
N SER A 373 -21.05 20.69 4.29
CA SER A 373 -19.59 20.72 4.11
C SER A 373 -18.87 21.47 5.23
N VAL A 374 -19.31 21.27 6.48
CA VAL A 374 -18.72 21.94 7.66
C VAL A 374 -17.22 21.68 7.77
N TYR A 375 -16.77 20.45 7.51
CA TYR A 375 -15.35 20.11 7.57
C TYR A 375 -14.53 20.95 6.59
N TRP A 376 -14.92 20.97 5.31
CA TRP A 376 -14.15 21.69 4.30
C TRP A 376 -14.34 23.21 4.36
N ALA A 377 -15.49 23.68 4.84
CA ALA A 377 -15.70 25.08 5.18
C ALA A 377 -14.71 25.55 6.25
N TRP A 378 -14.54 24.76 7.31
CA TRP A 378 -13.54 25.00 8.34
C TRP A 378 -12.11 25.00 7.76
N VAL A 379 -11.76 24.00 6.95
CA VAL A 379 -10.43 23.92 6.28
C VAL A 379 -10.16 25.15 5.41
N LEU A 380 -11.12 25.59 4.58
CA LEU A 380 -10.95 26.79 3.76
C LEU A 380 -10.79 28.05 4.62
N CYS A 381 -11.54 28.16 5.71
CA CYS A 381 -11.41 29.26 6.65
C CYS A 381 -10.03 29.31 7.31
N GLN A 382 -9.46 28.16 7.68
CA GLN A 382 -8.12 28.09 8.29
C GLN A 382 -7.01 28.47 7.31
N PHE A 383 -7.14 28.05 6.05
CA PHE A 383 -6.04 28.10 5.08
C PHE A 383 -6.31 28.99 3.87
N ASN A 384 -7.26 29.92 3.95
CA ASN A 384 -7.72 30.75 2.83
C ASN A 384 -6.55 31.41 2.07
N ALA A 385 -5.70 32.14 2.80
CA ALA A 385 -4.52 32.81 2.27
C ALA A 385 -3.51 31.83 1.63
N GLN A 386 -3.37 30.62 2.19
CA GLN A 386 -2.44 29.61 1.68
C GLN A 386 -2.97 28.95 0.41
N PHE A 387 -4.28 28.69 0.31
CA PHE A 387 -4.92 28.24 -0.93
C PHE A 387 -4.81 29.31 -2.02
N ALA A 388 -5.10 30.57 -1.68
CA ALA A 388 -5.01 31.71 -2.59
C ALA A 388 -3.59 31.85 -3.16
N ALA A 389 -2.59 31.83 -2.27
CA ALA A 389 -1.17 31.86 -2.67
C ALA A 389 -0.77 30.66 -3.53
N TYR A 390 -1.17 29.43 -3.15
CA TYR A 390 -0.83 28.21 -3.90
C TYR A 390 -1.39 28.22 -5.33
N TYR A 391 -2.59 28.76 -5.51
CA TYR A 391 -3.26 28.82 -6.80
C TYR A 391 -3.02 30.10 -7.60
N GLU A 392 -2.26 31.05 -7.05
CA GLU A 392 -2.05 32.39 -7.60
C GLU A 392 -3.39 33.09 -7.87
N LYS A 393 -4.21 33.16 -6.82
CA LYS A 393 -5.56 33.73 -6.80
C LYS A 393 -5.77 34.64 -5.60
N GLU A 394 -6.84 35.42 -5.65
CA GLU A 394 -7.30 36.20 -4.50
C GLU A 394 -8.02 35.31 -3.49
N GLU A 395 -7.96 35.72 -2.22
CA GLU A 395 -8.63 35.03 -1.12
C GLU A 395 -10.14 34.92 -1.33
N ALA A 396 -10.71 33.80 -0.89
CA ALA A 396 -12.16 33.61 -0.92
C ALA A 396 -12.85 34.57 0.07
N ASP A 397 -14.06 35.03 -0.28
CA ASP A 397 -14.91 35.80 0.63
C ASP A 397 -15.59 34.86 1.65
N ILE A 398 -14.89 34.56 2.75
CA ILE A 398 -15.36 33.62 3.77
C ILE A 398 -16.57 34.21 4.53
N PRO A 399 -17.72 33.51 4.58
CA PRO A 399 -18.87 33.94 5.38
C PRO A 399 -18.54 34.00 6.87
N ALA A 400 -19.06 35.02 7.58
CA ALA A 400 -18.86 35.16 9.02
C ALA A 400 -19.37 33.96 9.86
N SER A 401 -20.31 33.18 9.32
CA SER A 401 -20.76 31.94 9.97
C SER A 401 -19.67 30.86 10.01
N TRP A 402 -18.77 30.82 9.02
CA TRP A 402 -17.72 29.80 8.94
C TRP A 402 -16.60 30.04 9.93
N THR A 403 -16.34 31.31 10.27
CA THR A 403 -15.34 31.67 11.28
C THR A 403 -15.72 31.20 12.68
N LEU A 404 -16.97 30.76 12.88
CA LEU A 404 -17.46 30.20 14.13
C LEU A 404 -17.21 28.68 14.25
N TYR A 405 -16.94 27.99 13.14
CA TYR A 405 -16.67 26.56 13.19
C TYR A 405 -15.36 26.29 13.92
N THR A 406 -15.43 25.43 14.93
CA THR A 406 -14.26 24.91 15.63
C THR A 406 -13.72 23.67 14.89
N LYS A 407 -12.51 23.26 15.27
CA LYS A 407 -11.94 21.99 14.80
C LYS A 407 -12.82 20.81 15.21
N GLU A 408 -13.39 20.89 16.41
CA GLU A 408 -14.30 19.89 16.96
C GLU A 408 -15.58 19.82 16.11
N ASP A 409 -16.18 20.95 15.74
CA ASP A 409 -17.33 20.97 14.81
C ASP A 409 -16.99 20.34 13.46
N ALA A 410 -15.79 20.59 12.94
CA ALA A 410 -15.33 19.98 11.69
C ALA A 410 -15.23 18.45 11.81
N ILE A 411 -14.63 17.93 12.87
CA ILE A 411 -14.50 16.49 13.11
C ILE A 411 -15.87 15.84 13.37
N ASP A 412 -16.71 16.47 14.19
CA ASP A 412 -18.06 15.98 14.54
C ASP A 412 -19.01 15.97 13.34
N SER A 413 -18.71 16.75 12.29
CA SER A 413 -19.45 16.71 11.03
C SER A 413 -19.13 15.49 10.15
N LEU A 414 -18.06 14.73 10.46
CA LEU A 414 -17.72 13.50 9.75
C LEU A 414 -18.61 12.33 10.24
N PRO A 415 -18.83 11.29 9.41
CA PRO A 415 -19.57 10.12 9.83
C PRO A 415 -18.99 9.48 11.09
N ILE A 416 -19.87 9.12 12.02
CA ILE A 416 -19.51 8.36 13.22
C ILE A 416 -19.11 6.96 12.77
N LEU A 417 -17.89 6.56 13.12
CA LEU A 417 -17.38 5.22 12.84
C LEU A 417 -17.84 4.27 13.95
N ASP A 418 -18.66 3.29 13.60
CA ASP A 418 -19.01 2.20 14.52
C ASP A 418 -17.79 1.29 14.72
N ASN A 419 -17.36 1.13 15.97
CA ASN A 419 -16.34 0.15 16.35
C ASN A 419 -17.03 -1.22 16.53
N SER A 420 -17.53 -1.82 15.46
CA SER A 420 -18.07 -3.18 15.49
C SER A 420 -16.97 -4.24 15.51
#